data_AF-A0A024QD10-F1
#
_entry.id   AF-A0A024QD10-F1
#
_cell.length_a   1.000
_cell.length_b   1.000
_cell.length_c   1.000
_cell.angle_alpha   90.00
_cell.angle_beta   90.00
_cell.angle_gamma   90.00
#
_symmetry.space_group_name_H-M   'P 1'
#
loop_
_entity.id
_entity.type
_entity.pdbx_description
1 polymer ?
#
loop_
_entity_poly.entity_id
_entity_poly.type
_entity_poly.pdbx_seq_one_letter_code
_entity_poly.pdbx_strand_id
1 'polypeptide(L)'
;MLKGLYAVLAFILILSGCAKQEENAEAENKQNQTESIDMEEEERTIQEVNDDRDYVDNPQAPDTRSLNEIGDQFEDEDGNITLEAITDYQKMHSIGPIQMSIRDVKVVNFSPAMHLVDYFHGFTHNEENFNYIKMYVTIENTSDQMVNFAPVSILETEAGEKKDFEDDFYLQNLYGDLSAGQKKTGELAFILEETNIEQIGTISLITSDVFDKENQSIEQGKEITIEF
;
A
#
# COMPACT_ATOMS: atom_id res chain seq x y z
N MET A 1 19.84 -30.94 62.51
CA MET A 1 21.15 -30.89 61.81
C MET A 1 21.28 -29.53 61.19
N LEU A 2 22.11 -28.68 61.80
CA LEU A 2 22.27 -27.25 61.49
C LEU A 2 23.55 -27.09 60.67
N LYS A 3 23.47 -26.57 59.43
CA LYS A 3 24.66 -26.23 58.64
C LYS A 3 24.75 -24.71 58.47
N GLY A 4 25.64 -24.14 59.28
CA GLY A 4 26.58 -23.05 59.02
C GLY A 4 26.18 -21.92 58.07
N LEU A 5 25.88 -20.78 58.70
CA LEU A 5 26.16 -19.43 58.22
C LEU A 5 27.68 -19.22 58.13
N TYR A 6 28.22 -18.59 57.07
CA TYR A 6 29.29 -17.56 57.14
C TYR A 6 29.42 -16.85 55.77
N ALA A 7 29.26 -15.53 55.83
CA ALA A 7 29.51 -14.57 54.78
C ALA A 7 31.01 -14.24 54.67
N VAL A 8 31.53 -13.92 53.49
CA VAL A 8 32.60 -12.93 53.33
C VAL A 8 32.44 -12.18 51.99
N LEU A 9 32.24 -10.89 52.15
CA LEU A 9 32.32 -9.78 51.22
C LEU A 9 33.77 -9.59 50.73
N ALA A 10 34.01 -9.39 49.43
CA ALA A 10 35.25 -8.80 48.95
C ALA A 10 34.96 -7.81 47.80
N PHE A 11 35.17 -6.55 48.13
CA PHE A 11 35.05 -5.35 47.32
C PHE A 11 36.47 -4.94 46.90
N ILE A 12 36.57 -4.14 45.82
CA ILE A 12 37.59 -3.11 45.53
C ILE A 12 38.79 -3.39 44.58
N LEU A 13 38.71 -2.65 43.46
CA LEU A 13 39.66 -1.80 42.70
C LEU A 13 40.95 -2.37 42.14
N ILE A 14 41.18 -2.10 40.83
CA ILE A 14 42.34 -1.28 40.38
C ILE A 14 41.91 -0.39 39.20
N LEU A 15 42.17 0.92 39.31
CA LEU A 15 42.11 1.95 38.25
C LEU A 15 43.39 1.92 37.39
N SER A 16 43.26 2.27 36.10
CA SER A 16 44.23 3.00 35.24
C SER A 16 43.47 3.33 33.93
N GLY A 17 43.26 4.56 33.45
CA GLY A 17 43.95 5.83 33.63
C GLY A 17 44.71 6.20 32.36
N CYS A 18 44.11 6.99 31.46
CA CYS A 18 44.78 8.11 30.79
C CYS A 18 43.78 8.95 29.99
N ALA A 19 43.72 10.22 30.39
CA ALA A 19 43.05 11.31 29.72
C ALA A 19 43.78 11.70 28.43
N LYS A 20 43.04 12.26 27.47
CA LYS A 20 43.54 13.40 26.71
C LYS A 20 42.41 14.41 26.49
N GLN A 21 42.53 15.52 27.21
CA GLN A 21 41.80 16.76 27.04
C GLN A 21 42.72 17.70 26.26
N GLU A 22 42.22 18.29 25.19
CA GLU A 22 42.68 19.57 24.67
C GLU A 22 41.43 20.45 24.53
N GLU A 23 41.48 21.61 25.18
CA GLU A 23 40.45 22.62 25.26
C GLU A 23 40.99 23.91 24.60
N ASN A 24 40.04 24.70 24.09
CA ASN A 24 40.09 26.12 23.72
C ASN A 24 40.41 26.49 22.26
N ALA A 25 39.37 26.95 21.55
CA ALA A 25 39.15 28.39 21.41
C ALA A 25 37.67 28.70 21.08
N GLU A 26 37.08 29.57 21.89
CA GLU A 26 35.76 30.20 21.72
C GLU A 26 35.72 31.11 20.48
N ALA A 27 34.53 31.21 19.86
CA ALA A 27 33.90 32.49 19.57
C ALA A 27 32.43 32.29 19.16
N GLU A 28 31.53 32.78 20.02
CA GLU A 28 30.11 33.01 19.73
C GLU A 28 29.94 34.02 18.59
N ASN A 29 29.01 33.76 17.67
CA ASN A 29 28.02 34.77 17.27
C ASN A 29 26.81 34.10 16.60
N LYS A 30 25.73 33.90 17.36
CA LYS A 30 24.41 33.57 16.81
C LYS A 30 23.76 34.85 16.31
N GLN A 31 23.78 35.07 15.01
CA GLN A 31 22.95 36.06 14.36
C GLN A 31 21.61 35.40 13.99
N ASN A 32 20.53 35.90 14.58
CA ASN A 32 19.16 35.64 14.17
C ASN A 32 18.98 36.09 12.71
N GLN A 33 18.53 35.18 11.85
CA GLN A 33 17.75 35.56 10.67
C GLN A 33 16.66 34.53 10.42
N THR A 34 15.44 35.05 10.45
CA THR A 34 14.18 34.42 10.08
C THR A 34 14.14 34.22 8.56
N GLU A 35 13.99 32.98 8.11
CA GLU A 35 13.54 32.60 6.76
C GLU A 35 12.59 31.40 6.94
N SER A 36 11.29 31.65 6.84
CA SER A 36 10.42 31.11 5.76
C SER A 36 10.58 29.59 5.56
N ILE A 37 9.72 28.84 6.25
CA ILE A 37 9.49 27.42 6.00
C ILE A 37 8.60 27.36 4.74
N ASP A 38 9.23 27.18 3.59
CA ASP A 38 8.56 26.72 2.39
C ASP A 38 8.61 25.19 2.31
N MET A 39 7.56 24.66 1.71
CA MET A 39 7.21 23.25 1.57
C MET A 39 8.26 22.51 0.74
N GLU A 40 8.96 21.56 1.36
CA GLU A 40 9.73 20.53 0.67
C GLU A 40 9.46 19.19 1.37
N GLU A 41 8.30 18.61 1.07
CA GLU A 41 8.00 17.20 1.38
C GLU A 41 7.34 16.50 0.18
N GLU A 42 7.83 16.80 -1.02
CA GLU A 42 7.35 16.13 -2.24
C GLU A 42 8.53 15.80 -3.16
N GLU A 43 9.54 15.09 -2.65
CA GLU A 43 10.58 14.50 -3.52
C GLU A 43 11.41 13.41 -2.78
N ARG A 44 10.74 12.44 -2.14
CA ARG A 44 11.40 11.15 -1.85
C ARG A 44 11.18 10.20 -3.03
N THR A 45 12.11 10.28 -3.96
CA THR A 45 12.63 9.23 -4.84
C THR A 45 11.64 8.15 -5.32
N ILE A 46 11.15 8.33 -6.55
CA ILE A 46 10.38 7.38 -7.38
C ILE A 46 11.11 6.02 -7.63
N GLN A 47 12.35 5.82 -7.17
CA GLN A 47 13.15 4.63 -7.48
C GLN A 47 12.75 3.34 -6.73
N GLU A 48 11.98 3.39 -5.65
CA GLU A 48 11.59 2.16 -4.91
C GLU A 48 10.26 1.54 -5.38
N VAL A 49 9.61 2.11 -6.40
CA VAL A 49 8.27 1.70 -6.82
C VAL A 49 8.27 0.53 -7.83
N ASN A 50 9.44 0.17 -8.38
CA ASN A 50 9.57 -0.85 -9.42
C ASN A 50 10.29 -2.13 -8.91
N ASP A 51 9.71 -2.82 -7.94
CA ASP A 51 10.09 -4.22 -7.67
C ASP A 51 9.06 -5.18 -8.25
N ASP A 52 9.11 -5.38 -9.57
CA ASP A 52 8.26 -6.34 -10.30
C ASP A 52 8.64 -7.82 -10.04
N ARG A 53 9.66 -8.08 -9.21
CA ARG A 53 10.18 -9.46 -8.99
C ARG A 53 9.23 -10.33 -8.17
N ASP A 54 8.29 -9.73 -7.45
CA ASP A 54 7.32 -10.42 -6.60
C ASP A 54 5.91 -10.47 -7.19
N TYR A 55 5.72 -10.02 -8.44
CA TYR A 55 4.40 -10.06 -9.08
C TYR A 55 4.00 -11.49 -9.46
N VAL A 56 2.86 -11.93 -8.93
CA VAL A 56 2.21 -13.19 -9.27
C VAL A 56 0.95 -12.87 -10.07
N ASP A 57 0.90 -13.41 -11.28
CA ASP A 57 -0.24 -13.30 -12.17
C ASP A 57 -1.50 -13.86 -11.51
N ASN A 58 -2.64 -13.19 -11.68
CA ASN A 58 -3.87 -13.58 -11.00
C ASN A 58 -4.61 -14.66 -11.81
N PRO A 59 -4.92 -15.85 -11.26
CA PRO A 59 -5.55 -16.94 -12.00
C PRO A 59 -7.05 -16.72 -12.31
N GLN A 60 -7.56 -15.49 -12.13
CA GLN A 60 -8.95 -15.12 -12.39
C GLN A 60 -9.06 -14.09 -13.53
N ALA A 61 -7.95 -13.64 -14.12
CA ALA A 61 -7.96 -12.67 -15.21
C ALA A 61 -6.65 -12.70 -16.00
N PRO A 62 -6.68 -12.39 -17.32
CA PRO A 62 -5.47 -12.37 -18.14
C PRO A 62 -4.41 -11.35 -17.69
N ASP A 63 -3.14 -11.62 -18.06
CA ASP A 63 -2.01 -10.73 -17.77
C ASP A 63 -2.13 -9.37 -18.49
N THR A 64 -2.22 -8.30 -17.70
CA THR A 64 -2.41 -6.93 -18.21
C THR A 64 -1.13 -6.12 -18.41
N ARG A 65 0.07 -6.69 -18.13
CA ARG A 65 1.34 -5.95 -18.17
C ARG A 65 1.73 -5.47 -19.56
N SER A 66 1.26 -6.16 -20.60
CA SER A 66 1.53 -5.80 -21.99
C SER A 66 0.65 -4.65 -22.49
N LEU A 67 -0.44 -4.32 -21.78
CA LEU A 67 -1.41 -3.29 -22.16
C LEU A 67 -0.91 -1.90 -21.73
N ASN A 68 -0.63 -1.04 -22.70
CA ASN A 68 -0.05 0.29 -22.46
C ASN A 68 -0.80 1.41 -23.21
N GLU A 69 -1.53 1.08 -24.26
CA GLU A 69 -2.34 2.02 -25.05
C GLU A 69 -3.82 1.61 -25.02
N ILE A 70 -4.73 2.60 -24.91
CA ILE A 70 -6.18 2.34 -24.94
C ILE A 70 -6.53 1.60 -26.24
N GLY A 71 -7.27 0.50 -26.11
CA GLY A 71 -7.61 -0.42 -27.18
C GLY A 71 -6.63 -1.59 -27.34
N ASP A 72 -5.50 -1.62 -26.62
CA ASP A 72 -4.65 -2.81 -26.54
C ASP A 72 -5.45 -4.00 -26.03
N GLN A 73 -5.14 -5.17 -26.58
CA GLN A 73 -5.81 -6.43 -26.24
C GLN A 73 -4.80 -7.49 -25.84
N PHE A 74 -5.21 -8.34 -24.91
CA PHE A 74 -4.47 -9.54 -24.53
C PHE A 74 -5.44 -10.71 -24.31
N GLU A 75 -4.97 -11.92 -24.62
CA GLU A 75 -5.76 -13.14 -24.48
C GLU A 75 -4.84 -14.26 -23.99
N ASP A 76 -5.29 -14.98 -22.97
CA ASP A 76 -4.66 -16.18 -22.45
C ASP A 76 -5.73 -17.22 -22.04
N GLU A 77 -5.39 -18.14 -21.13
CA GLU A 77 -6.31 -19.19 -20.70
C GLU A 77 -7.50 -18.68 -19.89
N ASP A 78 -7.40 -17.49 -19.28
CA ASP A 78 -8.40 -16.89 -18.41
C ASP A 78 -9.41 -16.01 -19.17
N GLY A 79 -9.16 -15.73 -20.45
CA GLY A 79 -10.09 -15.04 -21.34
C GLY A 79 -9.43 -13.95 -22.17
N ASN A 80 -10.23 -12.95 -22.57
CA ASN A 80 -9.77 -11.82 -23.38
C ASN A 80 -10.03 -10.50 -22.65
N ILE A 81 -9.04 -9.62 -22.66
CA ILE A 81 -9.13 -8.28 -22.09
C ILE A 81 -8.81 -7.20 -23.13
N THR A 82 -9.49 -6.06 -23.03
CA THR A 82 -9.21 -4.83 -23.77
C THR A 82 -8.96 -3.68 -22.80
N LEU A 83 -7.91 -2.89 -23.00
CA LEU A 83 -7.63 -1.71 -22.17
C LEU A 83 -8.56 -0.55 -22.54
N GLU A 84 -9.38 -0.11 -21.59
CA GLU A 84 -10.37 0.97 -21.80
C GLU A 84 -9.89 2.31 -21.26
N ALA A 85 -9.16 2.31 -20.13
CA ALA A 85 -8.54 3.51 -19.57
C ALA A 85 -7.25 3.16 -18.82
N ILE A 86 -6.29 4.08 -18.80
CA ILE A 86 -5.03 3.95 -18.07
C ILE A 86 -4.58 5.34 -17.62
N THR A 87 -3.94 5.42 -16.46
CA THR A 87 -3.35 6.65 -15.93
C THR A 87 -1.87 6.44 -15.61
N ASP A 88 -1.09 7.51 -15.62
CA ASP A 88 0.32 7.50 -15.17
C ASP A 88 0.46 7.60 -13.64
N TYR A 89 -0.66 7.48 -12.91
CA TYR A 89 -0.71 7.56 -11.47
C TYR A 89 0.25 6.56 -10.81
N GLN A 90 1.30 7.10 -10.20
CA GLN A 90 2.30 6.36 -9.45
C GLN A 90 2.73 7.18 -8.24
N LYS A 91 2.13 6.91 -7.07
CA LYS A 91 2.37 7.71 -5.86
C LYS A 91 2.52 6.87 -4.60
N MET A 92 3.33 7.40 -3.68
CA MET A 92 3.52 6.90 -2.33
C MET A 92 2.67 7.72 -1.36
N HIS A 93 2.00 7.05 -0.42
CA HIS A 93 1.15 7.64 0.61
C HIS A 93 1.55 7.13 1.98
N SER A 94 1.81 8.05 2.91
CA SER A 94 1.98 7.70 4.32
C SER A 94 0.64 7.87 5.05
N ILE A 95 0.19 6.80 5.72
CA ILE A 95 -0.99 6.77 6.58
C ILE A 95 -0.52 6.26 7.95
N GLY A 96 -0.07 7.19 8.79
CA GLY A 96 0.49 6.86 10.11
C GLY A 96 1.72 5.94 9.96
N PRO A 97 1.73 4.73 10.56
CA PRO A 97 2.82 3.78 10.40
C PRO A 97 2.80 3.01 9.07
N ILE A 98 1.78 3.19 8.22
CA ILE A 98 1.68 2.52 6.92
C ILE A 98 2.31 3.37 5.83
N GLN A 99 3.22 2.76 5.07
CA GLN A 99 3.64 3.27 3.77
C GLN A 99 2.91 2.48 2.68
N MET A 100 2.16 3.17 1.84
CA MET A 100 1.41 2.57 0.75
C MET A 100 1.87 3.13 -0.60
N SER A 101 2.01 2.28 -1.62
CA SER A 101 2.21 2.69 -3.01
C SER A 101 1.05 2.24 -3.86
N ILE A 102 0.59 3.07 -4.78
CA ILE A 102 -0.38 2.71 -5.82
C ILE A 102 0.23 3.02 -7.19
N ARG A 103 0.15 2.07 -8.12
CA ARG A 103 0.61 2.19 -9.51
C ARG A 103 -0.18 1.27 -10.44
N ASP A 104 0.10 1.35 -11.75
CA ASP A 104 -0.50 0.51 -12.79
C ASP A 104 -2.03 0.46 -12.70
N VAL A 105 -2.64 1.64 -12.62
CA VAL A 105 -4.09 1.78 -12.49
C VAL A 105 -4.70 1.75 -13.89
N LYS A 106 -5.55 0.76 -14.13
CA LYS A 106 -6.15 0.44 -15.43
C LYS A 106 -7.64 0.13 -15.28
N VAL A 107 -8.43 0.52 -16.27
CA VAL A 107 -9.77 -0.02 -16.48
C VAL A 107 -9.73 -0.88 -17.73
N VAL A 108 -10.25 -2.10 -17.64
CA VAL A 108 -10.29 -3.03 -18.76
C VAL A 108 -11.70 -3.57 -18.96
N ASN A 109 -12.05 -3.86 -20.21
CA ASN A 109 -13.17 -4.72 -20.55
C ASN A 109 -12.68 -6.17 -20.57
N PHE A 110 -13.43 -7.08 -19.94
CA PHE A 110 -13.03 -8.47 -19.77
C PHE A 110 -14.16 -9.41 -20.17
N SER A 111 -13.83 -10.36 -21.04
CA SER A 111 -14.63 -11.54 -21.32
C SER A 111 -13.94 -12.79 -20.77
N PRO A 112 -14.38 -13.30 -19.61
CA PRO A 112 -13.76 -14.46 -18.97
C PRO A 112 -13.87 -15.72 -19.80
N ALA A 113 -12.91 -16.62 -19.62
CA ALA A 113 -13.02 -17.99 -20.11
C ALA A 113 -14.19 -18.70 -19.42
N MET A 114 -14.80 -19.66 -20.14
CA MET A 114 -16.01 -20.37 -19.67
C MET A 114 -15.88 -21.01 -18.27
N HIS A 115 -14.66 -21.40 -17.88
CA HIS A 115 -14.43 -22.04 -16.59
C HIS A 115 -14.42 -21.05 -15.40
N LEU A 116 -14.38 -19.74 -15.67
CA LEU A 116 -14.43 -18.66 -14.67
C LEU A 116 -15.84 -18.05 -14.50
N VAL A 117 -16.82 -18.45 -15.32
CA VAL A 117 -18.20 -17.92 -15.24
C VAL A 117 -18.79 -18.11 -13.84
N ASP A 118 -18.70 -19.33 -13.29
CA ASP A 118 -19.19 -19.64 -11.94
C ASP A 118 -18.46 -18.83 -10.84
N TYR A 119 -17.21 -18.43 -11.06
CA TYR A 119 -16.46 -17.57 -10.16
C TYR A 119 -17.05 -16.16 -10.15
N PHE A 120 -17.28 -15.60 -11.34
CA PHE A 120 -17.81 -14.24 -11.51
C PHE A 120 -19.28 -14.08 -11.16
N HIS A 121 -20.05 -15.18 -11.08
CA HIS A 121 -21.43 -15.15 -10.55
C HIS A 121 -21.52 -14.56 -9.14
N GLY A 122 -20.43 -14.66 -8.35
CA GLY A 122 -20.34 -14.06 -7.02
C GLY A 122 -20.16 -12.54 -7.02
N PHE A 123 -19.73 -11.94 -8.13
CA PHE A 123 -19.30 -10.54 -8.21
C PHE A 123 -20.12 -9.69 -9.18
N THR A 124 -20.73 -10.29 -10.21
CA THR A 124 -21.53 -9.56 -11.19
C THR A 124 -22.64 -10.43 -11.78
N HIS A 125 -23.70 -9.79 -12.29
CA HIS A 125 -24.72 -10.45 -13.08
C HIS A 125 -24.38 -10.53 -14.58
N ASN A 126 -23.28 -9.89 -15.02
CA ASN A 126 -22.85 -9.85 -16.41
C ASN A 126 -21.56 -10.66 -16.61
N GLU A 127 -21.60 -11.95 -16.26
CA GLU A 127 -20.45 -12.84 -16.15
C GLU A 127 -19.66 -13.09 -17.45
N GLU A 128 -20.25 -12.78 -18.61
CA GLU A 128 -19.64 -13.04 -19.93
C GLU A 128 -18.86 -11.84 -20.50
N ASN A 129 -19.16 -10.62 -20.04
CA ASN A 129 -18.45 -9.41 -20.46
C ASN A 129 -18.69 -8.26 -19.48
N PHE A 130 -17.68 -7.80 -18.77
CA PHE A 130 -17.81 -6.69 -17.83
C PHE A 130 -16.56 -5.83 -17.81
N ASN A 131 -16.70 -4.61 -17.30
CA ASN A 131 -15.56 -3.74 -17.06
C ASN A 131 -15.10 -3.88 -15.61
N TYR A 132 -13.81 -3.78 -15.38
CA TYR A 132 -13.28 -3.68 -14.02
C TYR A 132 -12.11 -2.72 -13.97
N ILE A 133 -11.92 -2.12 -12.80
CA ILE A 133 -10.73 -1.33 -12.48
C ILE A 133 -9.75 -2.19 -11.69
N LYS A 134 -8.46 -2.11 -12.04
CA LYS A 134 -7.37 -2.72 -11.28
C LYS A 134 -6.30 -1.71 -10.91
N MET A 135 -5.58 -2.04 -9.85
CA MET A 135 -4.42 -1.28 -9.41
C MET A 135 -3.42 -2.18 -8.69
N TYR A 136 -2.14 -1.89 -8.88
CA TYR A 136 -1.06 -2.53 -8.14
C TYR A 136 -0.79 -1.76 -6.85
N VAL A 137 -0.85 -2.46 -5.72
CA VAL A 137 -0.71 -1.89 -4.40
C VAL A 137 0.43 -2.58 -3.65
N THR A 138 1.22 -1.78 -2.96
CA THR A 138 2.14 -2.25 -1.92
C THR A 138 1.83 -1.54 -0.64
N ILE A 139 1.76 -2.28 0.46
CA ILE A 139 1.65 -1.74 1.81
C ILE A 139 2.78 -2.28 2.67
N GLU A 140 3.35 -1.41 3.50
CA GLU A 140 4.40 -1.75 4.44
C GLU A 140 4.08 -1.15 5.80
N ASN A 141 4.10 -1.97 6.85
CA ASN A 141 4.05 -1.50 8.22
C ASN A 141 5.46 -1.11 8.68
N THR A 142 5.72 0.19 8.75
CA THR A 142 7.02 0.75 9.12
C THR A 142 7.26 0.85 10.63
N SER A 143 6.28 0.44 11.45
CA SER A 143 6.38 0.44 12.91
C SER A 143 6.97 -0.85 13.47
N ASP A 144 7.26 -0.84 14.78
CA ASP A 144 7.69 -2.01 15.54
C ASP A 144 6.52 -2.79 16.19
N GLN A 145 5.27 -2.37 15.92
CA GLN A 145 4.06 -3.02 16.42
C GLN A 145 3.25 -3.66 15.28
N MET A 146 2.39 -4.62 15.62
CA MET A 146 1.39 -5.11 14.68
C MET A 146 0.28 -4.07 14.50
N VAL A 147 -0.16 -3.87 13.26
CA VAL A 147 -1.30 -3.01 12.92
C VAL A 147 -2.26 -3.75 11.99
N ASN A 148 -3.50 -3.30 11.91
CA ASN A 148 -4.50 -3.78 10.96
C ASN A 148 -4.87 -2.65 9.99
N PHE A 149 -4.86 -2.93 8.69
CA PHE A 149 -5.08 -1.93 7.64
C PHE A 149 -5.67 -2.58 6.39
N ALA A 150 -6.49 -1.84 5.66
CA ALA A 150 -6.97 -2.18 4.32
C ALA A 150 -6.64 -1.03 3.35
N PRO A 151 -5.95 -1.31 2.22
CA PRO A 151 -5.64 -0.29 1.23
C PRO A 151 -6.89 0.31 0.58
N VAL A 152 -7.99 -0.44 0.51
CA VAL A 152 -9.30 0.03 0.05
C VAL A 152 -10.33 -0.38 1.08
N SER A 153 -10.99 0.61 1.69
CA SER A 153 -12.24 0.43 2.43
C SER A 153 -13.43 0.78 1.53
N ILE A 154 -13.30 1.81 0.70
CA ILE A 154 -14.28 2.21 -0.31
C ILE A 154 -13.50 2.66 -1.54
N LEU A 155 -13.88 2.14 -2.71
CA LEU A 155 -13.60 2.74 -4.01
C LEU A 155 -14.90 3.37 -4.51
N GLU A 156 -14.86 4.63 -4.95
CA GLU A 156 -16.01 5.35 -5.48
C GLU A 156 -15.67 5.96 -6.84
N THR A 157 -16.51 5.73 -7.83
CA THR A 157 -16.38 6.40 -9.14
C THR A 157 -17.09 7.75 -9.13
N GLU A 158 -16.79 8.64 -10.07
CA GLU A 158 -17.48 9.94 -10.17
C GLU A 158 -19.00 9.81 -10.42
N ALA A 159 -19.43 8.66 -10.95
CA ALA A 159 -20.84 8.32 -11.15
C ALA A 159 -21.54 7.95 -9.82
N GLY A 160 -20.79 7.78 -8.73
CA GLY A 160 -21.28 7.40 -7.41
C GLY A 160 -21.37 5.89 -7.18
N GLU A 161 -20.87 5.07 -8.12
CA GLU A 161 -20.74 3.63 -7.90
C GLU A 161 -19.70 3.39 -6.80
N LYS A 162 -20.04 2.57 -5.80
CA LYS A 162 -19.16 2.24 -4.69
C LYS A 162 -18.82 0.76 -4.68
N LYS A 163 -17.58 0.44 -4.35
CA LYS A 163 -17.06 -0.91 -4.12
C LYS A 163 -16.37 -0.93 -2.77
N ASP A 164 -16.51 -2.01 -2.02
CA ASP A 164 -15.76 -2.23 -0.78
C ASP A 164 -14.76 -3.37 -0.95
N PHE A 165 -14.07 -3.73 0.14
CA PHE A 165 -13.02 -4.76 0.08
C PHE A 165 -13.57 -6.17 -0.22
N GLU A 166 -14.86 -6.44 -0.01
CA GLU A 166 -15.48 -7.73 -0.35
C GLU A 166 -15.70 -7.87 -1.86
N ASP A 167 -15.74 -6.75 -2.59
CA ASP A 167 -15.87 -6.69 -4.05
C ASP A 167 -14.54 -6.93 -4.80
N ASP A 168 -13.40 -7.02 -4.09
CA ASP A 168 -12.10 -7.34 -4.70
C ASP A 168 -12.07 -8.80 -5.16
N PHE A 169 -12.20 -9.03 -6.47
CA PHE A 169 -12.19 -10.38 -7.03
C PHE A 169 -10.77 -10.92 -7.26
N TYR A 170 -9.71 -10.16 -7.00
CA TYR A 170 -8.36 -10.70 -7.06
C TYR A 170 -7.96 -11.46 -5.80
N LEU A 171 -8.55 -11.14 -4.65
CA LEU A 171 -8.43 -11.88 -3.38
C LEU A 171 -6.98 -12.14 -2.95
N GLN A 172 -6.06 -11.20 -3.22
CA GLN A 172 -4.63 -11.35 -2.90
C GLN A 172 -4.28 -11.04 -1.43
N ASN A 173 -5.29 -10.93 -0.55
CA ASN A 173 -5.15 -10.77 0.91
C ASN A 173 -4.31 -9.54 1.33
N LEU A 174 -4.49 -8.43 0.60
CA LEU A 174 -3.78 -7.17 0.86
C LEU A 174 -4.33 -6.39 2.06
N TYR A 175 -5.38 -6.85 2.73
CA TYR A 175 -5.93 -6.24 3.94
C TYR A 175 -5.62 -7.05 5.20
N GLY A 176 -5.95 -6.49 6.36
CA GLY A 176 -5.89 -7.14 7.67
C GLY A 176 -4.57 -6.89 8.40
N ASP A 177 -4.15 -7.88 9.20
CA ASP A 177 -3.01 -7.74 10.09
C ASP A 177 -1.68 -7.67 9.33
N LEU A 178 -0.83 -6.75 9.76
CA LEU A 178 0.54 -6.52 9.31
C LEU A 178 1.46 -6.55 10.53
N SER A 179 2.34 -7.55 10.59
CA SER A 179 3.42 -7.60 11.58
C SER A 179 4.38 -6.41 11.40
N ALA A 180 5.19 -6.13 12.42
CA ALA A 180 6.25 -5.12 12.35
C ALA A 180 7.16 -5.35 11.14
N GLY A 181 7.36 -4.32 10.30
CA GLY A 181 8.16 -4.40 9.07
C GLY A 181 7.56 -5.27 7.96
N GLN A 182 6.33 -5.78 8.12
CA GLN A 182 5.72 -6.62 7.09
C GLN A 182 5.33 -5.78 5.86
N LYS A 183 5.75 -6.26 4.70
CA LYS A 183 5.34 -5.77 3.38
C LYS A 183 4.37 -6.77 2.74
N LYS A 184 3.27 -6.27 2.17
CA LYS A 184 2.38 -7.00 1.27
C LYS A 184 2.31 -6.26 -0.05
N THR A 185 2.32 -7.01 -1.15
CA THR A 185 2.31 -6.47 -2.50
C THR A 185 1.41 -7.34 -3.36
N GLY A 186 0.62 -6.71 -4.23
CA GLY A 186 -0.28 -7.42 -5.13
C GLY A 186 -1.18 -6.45 -5.88
N GLU A 187 -2.26 -6.97 -6.42
CA GLU A 187 -3.26 -6.22 -7.16
C GLU A 187 -4.64 -6.33 -6.50
N LEU A 188 -5.43 -5.27 -6.65
CA LEU A 188 -6.85 -5.22 -6.34
C LEU A 188 -7.62 -5.05 -7.64
N ALA A 189 -8.78 -5.69 -7.76
CA ALA A 189 -9.62 -5.56 -8.93
C ALA A 189 -11.11 -5.52 -8.56
N PHE A 190 -11.83 -4.51 -9.05
CA PHE A 190 -13.24 -4.27 -8.73
C PHE A 190 -14.06 -4.12 -10.00
N ILE A 191 -15.13 -4.93 -10.15
CA ILE A 191 -16.05 -4.86 -11.29
C ILE A 191 -16.85 -3.56 -11.22
N LEU A 192 -16.98 -2.85 -12.34
CA LEU A 192 -17.75 -1.63 -12.50
C LEU A 192 -19.01 -1.91 -13.32
N GLU A 193 -20.18 -1.86 -12.69
CA GLU A 193 -21.49 -2.17 -13.29
C GLU A 193 -22.28 -0.90 -13.67
N GLU A 194 -22.11 0.19 -12.91
CA GLU A 194 -22.91 1.41 -13.07
C GLU A 194 -22.12 2.54 -13.76
N THR A 195 -20.80 2.44 -13.78
CA THR A 195 -19.90 3.44 -14.34
C THR A 195 -19.83 3.36 -15.86
N ASN A 196 -20.08 4.48 -16.54
CA ASN A 196 -19.83 4.60 -17.98
C ASN A 196 -18.33 4.80 -18.23
N ILE A 197 -17.64 3.77 -18.71
CA ILE A 197 -16.19 3.77 -18.88
C ILE A 197 -15.70 4.81 -19.90
N GLU A 198 -16.49 5.12 -20.94
CA GLU A 198 -16.14 6.19 -21.90
C GLU A 198 -16.04 7.58 -21.26
N GLN A 199 -16.57 7.73 -20.04
CA GLN A 199 -16.63 8.99 -19.30
C GLN A 199 -15.84 8.93 -18.00
N ILE A 200 -15.09 7.85 -17.71
CA ILE A 200 -14.31 7.77 -16.48
C ILE A 200 -13.20 8.83 -16.49
N GLY A 201 -13.30 9.78 -15.57
CA GLY A 201 -12.32 10.82 -15.33
C GLY A 201 -11.66 10.69 -13.98
N THR A 202 -12.40 10.26 -12.94
CA THR A 202 -11.83 10.10 -11.60
C THR A 202 -12.37 8.90 -10.83
N ILE A 203 -11.52 8.36 -9.96
CA ILE A 203 -11.93 7.51 -8.84
C ILE A 203 -11.42 8.09 -7.52
N SER A 204 -12.19 7.87 -6.46
CA SER A 204 -11.79 8.10 -5.08
C SER A 204 -11.56 6.78 -4.37
N LEU A 205 -10.39 6.65 -3.75
CA LEU A 205 -9.99 5.49 -2.96
C LEU A 205 -9.84 5.93 -1.50
N ILE A 206 -10.69 5.38 -0.64
CA ILE A 206 -10.69 5.63 0.80
C ILE A 206 -10.07 4.41 1.46
N THR A 207 -8.92 4.57 2.12
CA THR A 207 -8.30 3.51 2.91
C THR A 207 -9.08 3.26 4.20
N SER A 208 -8.86 2.13 4.87
CA SER A 208 -9.29 2.04 6.27
C SER A 208 -8.47 2.99 7.16
N ASP A 209 -8.98 3.24 8.37
CA ASP A 209 -8.14 3.63 9.49
C ASP A 209 -7.03 2.60 9.73
N VAL A 210 -5.96 3.01 10.40
CA VAL A 210 -4.97 2.08 10.94
C VAL A 210 -5.37 1.73 12.35
N PHE A 211 -5.55 0.44 12.62
CA PHE A 211 -5.91 -0.05 13.95
C PHE A 211 -4.71 -0.73 14.63
N ASP A 212 -4.59 -0.56 15.94
CA ASP A 212 -3.69 -1.36 16.75
C ASP A 212 -4.26 -2.76 17.06
N LYS A 213 -3.49 -3.59 17.78
CA LYS A 213 -3.90 -4.92 18.23
C LYS A 213 -5.13 -4.95 19.15
N GLU A 214 -5.52 -3.80 19.72
CA GLU A 214 -6.69 -3.65 20.60
C GLU A 214 -7.91 -3.14 19.81
N ASN A 215 -7.82 -3.07 18.48
CA ASN A 215 -8.80 -2.50 17.56
C ASN A 215 -9.09 -1.01 17.84
N GLN A 216 -8.11 -0.29 18.39
CA GLN A 216 -8.20 1.16 18.54
C GLN A 216 -7.63 1.82 17.27
N SER A 217 -8.38 2.75 16.69
CA SER A 217 -7.88 3.57 15.59
C SER A 217 -6.75 4.46 16.10
N ILE A 218 -5.56 4.29 15.53
CA ILE A 218 -4.34 5.04 15.86
C ILE A 218 -3.99 6.07 14.79
N GLU A 219 -4.57 5.93 13.59
CA GLU A 219 -4.47 6.90 12.50
C GLU A 219 -5.75 6.83 11.66
N GLN A 220 -6.24 7.98 11.19
CA GLN A 220 -7.39 8.04 10.31
C GLN A 220 -7.03 7.61 8.88
N GLY A 221 -7.98 6.95 8.23
CA GLY A 221 -7.86 6.60 6.82
C GLY A 221 -7.71 7.83 5.92
N LYS A 222 -7.19 7.60 4.72
CA LYS A 222 -6.92 8.65 3.75
C LYS A 222 -7.82 8.49 2.52
N GLU A 223 -8.34 9.60 2.03
CA GLU A 223 -8.96 9.68 0.71
C GLU A 223 -7.91 10.04 -0.34
N ILE A 224 -7.89 9.28 -1.43
CA ILE A 224 -6.92 9.38 -2.52
C ILE A 224 -7.70 9.46 -3.82
N THR A 225 -7.61 10.61 -4.51
CA THR A 225 -8.19 10.79 -5.84
C THR A 225 -7.19 10.40 -6.91
N ILE A 226 -7.63 9.62 -7.89
CA ILE A 226 -6.86 9.22 -9.06
C ILE A 226 -7.61 9.71 -10.30
N GLU A 227 -6.91 10.44 -11.16
CA GLU A 227 -7.43 10.99 -12.42
C GLU A 227 -6.99 10.11 -13.60
N PHE A 228 -7.88 9.95 -14.58
CA PHE A 228 -7.69 9.23 -15.84
C PHE A 228 -7.56 10.20 -17.03
#